data_AF-A0A837HSB9-F1
#
_entry.id   AF-A0A837HSB9-F1
#
_cell.length_a   1.000
_cell.length_b   1.000
_cell.length_c   1.000
_cell.angle_alpha   90.00
_cell.angle_beta   90.00
_cell.angle_gamma   90.00
#
_symmetry.space_group_name_H-M   'P 1'
#
loop_
_entity.id
_entity.type
_entity.pdbx_description
1 polymer ?
#
loop_
_entity_poly.entity_id
_entity_poly.type
_entity_poly.pdbx_seq_one_letter_code
_entity_poly.pdbx_strand_id
1 'polypeptide(L)'
;MIIINDITINNSGSFKKIVENTANTWQLGRSNEEKASDTSLGKIAEKVFKEFIIQNFPNYKYLSYDEFRSNNFEKHAPFDGIIFVSNKDQSIVNKYIEQINYEVKNSDYGKISDGTKIGLESNGIYTVEIKSTRVAERHKRTGSSDQNISSIIMSDDFLEYPKYLRVDEFDKINNLMDYINFCKTYRSFNCLSNSECILKMRNEEQINMRFFYVRIYIDISTRKAYIVGYIDKNFFSQNFTLKKMVQAGKSEKALYLSLPLNNAKELSTLIM
;
A
#
# COMPACT_ATOMS: atom_id res chain seq x y z
N MET A 1 5.13 -17.12 5.37
CA MET A 1 5.03 -16.72 3.95
C MET A 1 4.34 -17.82 3.17
N ILE A 2 3.38 -17.47 2.33
CA ILE A 2 2.60 -18.41 1.51
C ILE A 2 3.09 -18.31 0.06
N ILE A 3 3.25 -19.46 -0.61
CA ILE A 3 3.68 -19.52 -2.01
C ILE A 3 2.51 -20.04 -2.85
N ILE A 4 2.06 -19.23 -3.80
CA ILE A 4 1.07 -19.59 -4.80
C ILE A 4 1.80 -19.90 -6.11
N ASN A 5 1.58 -21.11 -6.64
CA ASN A 5 2.15 -21.54 -7.91
C ASN A 5 1.18 -21.28 -9.08
N ASP A 6 1.71 -21.34 -10.30
CA ASP A 6 0.95 -21.29 -11.55
C ASP A 6 0.05 -20.05 -11.71
N ILE A 7 0.48 -18.91 -11.18
CA ILE A 7 -0.30 -17.67 -11.26
C ILE A 7 -0.59 -17.31 -12.72
N THR A 8 -1.81 -16.84 -12.97
CA THR A 8 -2.24 -16.45 -14.32
C THR A 8 -1.88 -14.99 -14.58
N ILE A 9 -1.21 -14.74 -15.71
CA ILE A 9 -0.77 -13.40 -16.13
C ILE A 9 -1.68 -12.94 -17.27
N ASN A 10 -2.80 -12.31 -16.92
CA ASN A 10 -3.71 -11.70 -17.89
C ASN A 10 -3.95 -10.24 -17.52
N ASN A 11 -3.70 -9.32 -18.45
CA ASN A 11 -4.02 -7.91 -18.26
C ASN A 11 -5.50 -7.65 -18.66
N SER A 12 -6.23 -6.91 -17.84
CA SER A 12 -7.63 -6.52 -18.11
C SER A 12 -7.72 -5.41 -19.17
N GLY A 13 -8.92 -5.21 -19.74
CA GLY A 13 -9.17 -4.11 -20.69
C GLY A 13 -8.95 -2.70 -20.11
N SER A 14 -8.98 -2.54 -18.79
CA SER A 14 -8.70 -1.27 -18.09
C SER A 14 -7.20 -0.94 -17.97
N PHE A 15 -6.32 -1.92 -18.24
CA PHE A 15 -4.87 -1.80 -18.07
C PHE A 15 -4.27 -0.59 -18.79
N LYS A 16 -4.64 -0.37 -20.05
CA LYS A 16 -4.10 0.72 -20.86
C LYS A 16 -4.38 2.10 -20.24
N LYS A 17 -5.61 2.32 -19.77
CA LYS A 17 -6.01 3.58 -19.13
C LYS A 17 -5.26 3.82 -17.83
N ILE A 18 -4.99 2.77 -17.06
CA ILE A 18 -4.20 2.89 -15.81
C ILE A 18 -2.77 3.33 -16.13
N VAL A 19 -2.13 2.71 -17.14
CA VAL A 19 -0.76 3.07 -17.54
C VAL A 19 -0.69 4.53 -18.00
N GLU A 20 -1.64 4.96 -18.84
CA GLU A 20 -1.71 6.32 -19.38
C GLU A 20 -1.93 7.38 -18.28
N ASN A 21 -2.78 7.09 -17.30
CA ASN A 21 -3.11 8.03 -16.22
C ASN A 21 -2.21 7.89 -14.97
N THR A 22 -1.24 6.97 -14.98
CA THR A 22 -0.28 6.83 -13.87
C THR A 22 0.73 7.99 -13.93
N ALA A 23 0.56 8.95 -13.02
CA ALA A 23 1.47 10.09 -12.89
C ALA A 23 2.78 9.69 -12.19
N ASN A 24 3.90 10.12 -12.77
CA ASN A 24 5.24 9.97 -12.17
C ASN A 24 5.42 11.02 -11.08
N THR A 25 4.91 10.75 -9.87
CA THR A 25 4.88 11.76 -8.80
C THR A 25 6.15 11.76 -7.93
N TRP A 26 7.06 10.81 -8.09
CA TRP A 26 8.33 10.75 -7.33
C TRP A 26 9.52 10.10 -8.06
N GLN A 27 9.33 9.49 -9.23
CA GLN A 27 10.41 8.91 -10.05
C GLN A 27 10.44 9.61 -11.40
N LEU A 28 11.47 10.41 -11.64
CA LEU A 28 11.67 11.11 -12.91
C LEU A 28 11.99 10.11 -14.03
N GLY A 29 11.44 10.33 -15.23
CA GLY A 29 11.87 9.62 -16.44
C GLY A 29 11.38 8.18 -16.65
N ARG A 30 10.41 7.68 -15.87
CA ARG A 30 9.85 6.33 -16.11
C ARG A 30 9.24 6.21 -17.50
N SER A 31 9.64 5.18 -18.25
CA SER A 31 9.09 4.90 -19.58
C SER A 31 7.68 4.29 -19.48
N ASN A 32 6.93 4.34 -20.58
CA ASN A 32 5.60 3.70 -20.63
C ASN A 32 5.69 2.18 -20.48
N GLU A 33 6.78 1.57 -20.95
CA GLU A 33 7.05 0.15 -20.79
C GLU A 33 7.29 -0.20 -19.31
N GLU A 34 8.06 0.60 -18.58
CA GLU A 34 8.25 0.43 -17.13
C GLU A 34 6.91 0.55 -16.39
N LYS A 35 6.13 1.59 -16.68
CA LYS A 35 4.79 1.78 -16.08
C LYS A 35 3.85 0.62 -16.37
N ALA A 36 3.83 0.12 -17.60
CA ALA A 36 3.05 -1.06 -17.98
C ALA A 36 3.52 -2.31 -17.21
N SER A 37 4.84 -2.51 -17.13
CA SER A 37 5.43 -3.62 -16.39
C SER A 37 5.04 -3.63 -14.92
N ASP A 38 5.10 -2.47 -14.26
CA ASP A 38 4.75 -2.31 -12.84
C ASP A 38 3.23 -2.41 -12.61
N THR A 39 2.43 -1.84 -13.51
CA THR A 39 0.97 -1.97 -13.47
C THR A 39 0.54 -3.42 -13.58
N SER A 40 1.19 -4.19 -14.48
CA SER A 40 0.84 -5.61 -14.69
C SER A 40 1.16 -6.43 -13.45
N LEU A 41 2.32 -6.15 -12.84
CA LEU A 41 2.73 -6.74 -11.58
C LEU A 41 1.74 -6.45 -10.44
N GLY A 42 1.27 -5.21 -10.33
CA GLY A 42 0.23 -4.79 -9.40
C GLY A 42 -1.07 -5.59 -9.59
N LYS A 43 -1.56 -5.68 -10.84
CA LYS A 43 -2.79 -6.41 -11.15
C LYS A 43 -2.71 -7.92 -10.91
N ILE A 44 -1.55 -8.52 -11.15
CA ILE A 44 -1.32 -9.92 -10.76
C ILE A 44 -1.42 -10.07 -9.24
N ALA A 45 -0.79 -9.19 -8.47
CA ALA A 45 -0.84 -9.25 -7.01
C ALA A 45 -2.24 -9.03 -6.44
N GLU A 46 -3.00 -8.05 -6.94
CA GLU A 46 -4.41 -7.83 -6.58
C GLU A 46 -5.26 -9.08 -6.84
N LYS A 47 -5.08 -9.73 -8.00
CA LYS A 47 -5.79 -10.96 -8.35
C LYS A 47 -5.43 -12.11 -7.40
N VAL A 48 -4.13 -12.36 -7.17
CA VAL A 48 -3.65 -13.40 -6.25
C VAL A 48 -4.22 -13.18 -4.85
N PHE A 49 -4.20 -11.94 -4.36
CA PHE A 49 -4.80 -11.60 -3.07
C PHE A 49 -6.29 -11.89 -3.02
N LYS A 50 -7.05 -11.44 -4.04
CA LYS A 50 -8.50 -11.66 -4.12
C LYS A 50 -8.85 -13.14 -4.13
N GLU A 51 -8.17 -13.94 -4.95
CA GLU A 51 -8.39 -15.39 -5.02
C GLU A 51 -8.07 -16.05 -3.67
N PHE A 52 -6.98 -15.64 -3.01
CA PHE A 52 -6.63 -16.13 -1.69
C PHE A 52 -7.72 -15.81 -0.64
N ILE A 53 -8.24 -14.58 -0.64
CA ILE A 53 -9.32 -14.18 0.28
C ILE A 53 -10.58 -15.02 0.03
N ILE A 54 -11.02 -15.15 -1.22
CA ILE A 54 -12.23 -15.91 -1.56
C ILE A 54 -12.13 -17.37 -1.11
N GLN A 55 -10.95 -17.99 -1.26
CA GLN A 55 -10.75 -19.40 -0.94
C GLN A 55 -10.62 -19.67 0.56
N ASN A 56 -9.97 -18.76 1.30
CA ASN A 56 -9.58 -19.01 2.70
C ASN A 56 -10.46 -18.28 3.73
N PHE A 57 -11.20 -17.26 3.30
CA PHE A 57 -11.98 -16.38 4.16
C PHE A 57 -13.43 -16.25 3.68
N PRO A 58 -14.23 -17.34 3.67
CA PRO A 58 -15.59 -17.34 3.10
C PRO A 58 -16.56 -16.38 3.80
N ASN A 59 -16.26 -16.03 5.06
CA ASN A 59 -17.03 -15.07 5.85
C ASN A 59 -16.68 -13.60 5.54
N TYR A 60 -15.77 -13.35 4.61
CA TYR A 60 -15.34 -12.02 4.22
C TYR A 60 -15.47 -11.82 2.71
N LYS A 61 -15.69 -10.56 2.30
CA LYS A 61 -15.71 -10.11 0.93
C LYS A 61 -14.61 -9.09 0.72
N TYR A 62 -13.84 -9.26 -0.35
CA TYR A 62 -12.93 -8.25 -0.85
C TYR A 62 -13.45 -7.70 -2.17
N LEU A 63 -13.57 -6.38 -2.25
CA LEU A 63 -13.87 -5.65 -3.48
C LEU A 63 -12.65 -4.80 -3.84
N SER A 64 -12.05 -5.06 -5.01
CA SER A 64 -10.98 -4.18 -5.49
C SER A 64 -11.56 -2.82 -5.86
N TYR A 65 -10.75 -1.77 -5.75
CA TYR A 65 -11.17 -0.41 -6.10
C TYR A 65 -11.63 -0.33 -7.57
N ASP A 66 -10.99 -1.12 -8.45
CA ASP A 66 -11.34 -1.18 -9.86
C ASP A 66 -12.74 -1.74 -10.14
N GLU A 67 -13.34 -2.50 -9.21
CA GLU A 67 -14.69 -3.04 -9.36
C GLU A 67 -15.80 -2.01 -9.12
N PHE A 68 -15.52 -0.95 -8.35
CA PHE A 68 -16.55 0.03 -7.96
C PHE A 68 -16.18 1.48 -8.29
N ARG A 69 -14.97 1.75 -8.79
CA ARG A 69 -14.57 3.10 -9.19
C ARG A 69 -15.46 3.66 -10.31
N SER A 70 -15.84 4.93 -10.19
CA SER A 70 -16.69 5.62 -11.18
C SER A 70 -15.96 6.68 -12.01
N ASN A 71 -14.65 6.82 -11.83
CA ASN A 71 -13.81 7.84 -12.47
C ASN A 71 -13.13 7.38 -13.77
N ASN A 72 -13.60 6.30 -14.41
CA ASN A 72 -13.09 5.84 -15.70
C ASN A 72 -11.55 5.63 -15.74
N PHE A 73 -10.93 5.27 -14.62
CA PHE A 73 -9.48 5.07 -14.51
C PHE A 73 -8.62 6.34 -14.63
N GLU A 74 -9.23 7.53 -14.44
CA GLU A 74 -8.56 8.83 -14.62
C GLU A 74 -7.80 9.32 -13.38
N LYS A 75 -8.17 8.88 -12.18
CA LYS A 75 -7.44 9.20 -10.94
C LYS A 75 -6.67 7.99 -10.42
N HIS A 76 -5.62 8.27 -9.64
CA HIS A 76 -4.98 7.24 -8.82
C HIS A 76 -5.96 6.64 -7.82
N ALA A 77 -5.81 5.35 -7.55
CA ALA A 77 -6.56 4.67 -6.51
C ALA A 77 -6.09 5.16 -5.13
N PRO A 78 -7.01 5.49 -4.19
CA PRO A 78 -6.63 5.85 -2.83
C PRO A 78 -6.09 4.67 -2.01
N PHE A 79 -6.46 3.45 -2.41
CA PHE A 79 -6.09 2.13 -1.89
C PHE A 79 -6.49 1.08 -2.94
N ASP A 80 -6.04 -0.17 -2.80
CA ASP A 80 -6.28 -1.21 -3.80
C ASP A 80 -7.64 -1.91 -3.66
N GLY A 81 -8.22 -1.94 -2.46
CA GLY A 81 -9.60 -2.39 -2.25
C GLY A 81 -10.12 -2.20 -0.84
N ILE A 82 -11.33 -2.70 -0.61
CA ILE A 82 -11.96 -2.78 0.71
C ILE A 82 -12.28 -4.24 1.05
N ILE A 83 -12.21 -4.56 2.34
CA ILE A 83 -12.57 -5.87 2.87
C ILE A 83 -13.54 -5.72 4.05
N PHE A 84 -14.55 -6.58 4.12
CA PHE A 84 -15.61 -6.54 5.14
C PHE A 84 -16.29 -7.91 5.29
N VAL A 85 -17.01 -8.13 6.39
CA VAL A 85 -17.75 -9.38 6.65
C VAL A 85 -18.87 -9.61 5.60
N SER A 86 -19.05 -10.84 5.15
CA SER A 86 -19.95 -11.20 4.05
C SER A 86 -21.43 -10.83 4.28
N ASN A 87 -21.85 -10.80 5.55
CA ASN A 87 -23.21 -10.45 6.00
C ASN A 87 -23.38 -8.95 6.33
N LYS A 88 -22.41 -8.10 5.96
CA LYS A 88 -22.51 -6.66 6.16
C LYS A 88 -23.73 -6.09 5.44
N ASP A 89 -24.41 -5.14 6.07
CA ASP A 89 -25.48 -4.39 5.43
C ASP A 89 -24.96 -3.67 4.17
N GLN A 90 -25.50 -4.09 3.03
CA GLN A 90 -25.07 -3.59 1.72
C GLN A 90 -25.39 -2.11 1.54
N SER A 91 -26.41 -1.57 2.23
CA SER A 91 -26.71 -0.13 2.18
C SER A 91 -25.58 0.70 2.77
N ILE A 92 -24.93 0.21 3.85
CA ILE A 92 -23.76 0.84 4.46
C ILE A 92 -22.55 0.75 3.53
N VAL A 93 -22.32 -0.41 2.91
CA VAL A 93 -21.21 -0.60 1.96
C VAL A 93 -21.37 0.33 0.76
N ASN A 94 -22.57 0.39 0.17
CA ASN A 94 -22.87 1.25 -0.98
C ASN A 94 -22.72 2.73 -0.64
N LYS A 95 -23.20 3.16 0.53
CA LYS A 95 -23.00 4.53 1.02
C LYS A 95 -21.53 4.93 1.03
N TYR A 96 -20.66 4.07 1.56
CA TYR A 96 -19.23 4.37 1.60
C TYR A 96 -18.57 4.29 0.21
N ILE A 97 -18.99 3.37 -0.67
CA ILE A 97 -18.54 3.34 -2.07
C ILE A 97 -18.87 4.66 -2.79
N GLU A 98 -20.09 5.16 -2.62
CA GLU A 98 -20.53 6.45 -3.17
C GLU A 98 -19.68 7.61 -2.63
N GLN A 99 -19.45 7.64 -1.32
CA GLN A 99 -18.61 8.65 -0.67
C GLN A 99 -17.16 8.61 -1.16
N ILE A 100 -16.55 7.42 -1.27
CA ILE A 100 -15.20 7.24 -1.82
C ILE A 100 -15.13 7.78 -3.24
N ASN A 101 -16.08 7.37 -4.10
CA ASN A 101 -16.11 7.80 -5.49
C ASN A 101 -16.28 9.31 -5.64
N TYR A 102 -17.16 9.91 -4.82
CA TYR A 102 -17.34 11.36 -4.77
C TYR A 102 -16.04 12.07 -4.39
N GLU A 103 -15.37 11.65 -3.32
CA GLU A 103 -14.14 12.30 -2.86
C GLU A 103 -12.99 12.11 -3.85
N VAL A 104 -12.81 10.89 -4.40
CA VAL A 104 -11.75 10.63 -5.39
C VAL A 104 -11.96 11.47 -6.65
N LYS A 105 -13.20 11.58 -7.14
CA LYS A 105 -13.51 12.41 -8.32
C LYS A 105 -13.18 13.88 -8.09
N ASN A 106 -13.48 14.39 -6.90
CA ASN A 106 -13.28 15.80 -6.53
C ASN A 106 -11.89 16.10 -5.94
N SER A 107 -11.01 15.10 -5.83
CA SER A 107 -9.63 15.27 -5.40
C SER A 107 -8.68 15.39 -6.59
N ASP A 108 -7.72 16.32 -6.53
CA ASP A 108 -6.67 16.45 -7.54
C ASP A 108 -5.93 15.12 -7.76
N TYR A 109 -5.61 14.44 -6.65
CA TYR A 109 -4.78 13.23 -6.63
C TYR A 109 -5.53 11.95 -6.27
N GLY A 110 -6.87 11.97 -6.28
CA GLY A 110 -7.70 10.81 -5.96
C GLY A 110 -7.62 10.36 -4.51
N LYS A 111 -7.55 11.30 -3.57
CA LYS A 111 -7.53 11.03 -2.12
C LYS A 111 -8.95 10.98 -1.54
N ILE A 112 -9.10 10.25 -0.44
CA ILE A 112 -10.26 10.31 0.46
C ILE A 112 -9.91 11.04 1.75
N SER A 113 -10.91 11.62 2.41
CA SER A 113 -10.74 12.37 3.65
C SER A 113 -10.47 11.47 4.86
N ASP A 114 -9.87 12.05 5.89
CA ASP A 114 -9.67 11.38 7.18
C ASP A 114 -11.01 10.94 7.79
N GLY A 115 -12.08 11.73 7.61
CA GLY A 115 -13.43 11.37 8.04
C GLY A 115 -13.99 10.13 7.35
N THR A 116 -13.77 9.99 6.03
CA THR A 116 -14.16 8.78 5.28
C THR A 116 -13.42 7.54 5.79
N LYS A 117 -12.11 7.65 6.05
CA LYS A 117 -11.32 6.52 6.59
C LYS A 117 -11.82 6.08 7.96
N ILE A 118 -12.03 7.02 8.89
CA ILE A 118 -12.57 6.74 10.22
C ILE A 118 -13.97 6.13 10.14
N GLY A 119 -14.81 6.64 9.23
CA GLY A 119 -16.16 6.14 9.01
C GLY A 119 -16.20 4.70 8.51
N LEU A 120 -15.38 4.37 7.51
CA LEU A 120 -15.22 3.01 7.00
C LEU A 120 -14.90 2.02 8.12
N GLU A 121 -13.88 2.34 8.93
CA GLU A 121 -13.41 1.49 10.02
C GLU A 121 -14.42 1.34 11.15
N SER A 122 -15.07 2.44 11.55
CA SER A 122 -16.13 2.42 12.57
C SER A 122 -17.33 1.58 12.11
N ASN A 123 -17.45 1.37 10.80
CA ASN A 123 -18.41 0.47 10.19
C ASN A 123 -17.78 -0.84 9.74
N GLY A 124 -16.64 -1.29 10.28
CA GLY A 124 -16.06 -2.60 9.97
C GLY A 124 -15.83 -2.85 8.47
N ILE A 125 -15.54 -1.79 7.70
CA ILE A 125 -15.09 -1.84 6.31
C ILE A 125 -13.65 -1.36 6.33
N TYR A 126 -12.72 -2.24 5.95
CA TYR A 126 -11.30 -1.97 6.09
C TYR A 126 -10.65 -1.75 4.74
N THR A 127 -9.84 -0.70 4.62
CA THR A 127 -9.07 -0.41 3.40
C THR A 127 -7.84 -1.31 3.33
N VAL A 128 -7.52 -1.78 2.12
CA VAL A 128 -6.40 -2.68 1.86
C VAL A 128 -5.47 -2.04 0.83
N GLU A 129 -4.19 -1.96 1.16
CA GLU A 129 -3.09 -1.60 0.27
C GLU A 129 -2.24 -2.84 -0.02
N ILE A 130 -2.08 -3.20 -1.28
CA ILE A 130 -1.32 -4.34 -1.78
C ILE A 130 -0.07 -3.80 -2.48
N LYS A 131 1.09 -3.94 -1.84
CA LYS A 131 2.37 -3.56 -2.42
C LYS A 131 3.02 -4.76 -3.10
N SER A 132 3.03 -4.75 -4.44
CA SER A 132 3.69 -5.78 -5.24
C SER A 132 5.18 -5.46 -5.50
N THR A 133 6.02 -6.48 -5.63
CA THR A 133 7.43 -6.33 -6.06
C THR A 133 7.90 -7.53 -6.84
N ARG A 134 8.70 -7.30 -7.88
CA ARG A 134 9.25 -8.37 -8.70
C ARG A 134 10.39 -9.04 -7.95
N VAL A 135 10.42 -10.37 -7.92
CA VAL A 135 11.62 -11.09 -7.47
C VAL A 135 12.74 -10.77 -8.47
N ALA A 136 13.80 -10.12 -8.00
CA ALA A 136 14.91 -9.70 -8.85
C ALA A 136 15.70 -10.91 -9.35
N GLU A 137 16.16 -10.88 -10.61
CA GLU A 137 16.95 -11.97 -11.22
C GLU A 137 18.20 -12.35 -10.41
N ARG A 138 18.84 -11.36 -9.78
CA ARG A 138 19.99 -11.59 -8.89
C ARG A 138 19.67 -12.48 -7.68
N HIS A 139 18.41 -12.56 -7.27
CA HIS A 139 17.94 -13.44 -6.19
C HIS A 139 17.59 -14.85 -6.69
N LYS A 140 17.60 -15.06 -8.02
CA LYS A 140 17.24 -16.31 -8.70
C LYS A 140 18.44 -17.06 -9.29
N ARG A 141 19.66 -16.81 -8.78
CA ARG A 141 20.86 -17.51 -9.29
C ARG A 141 20.60 -19.01 -9.31
N THR A 142 20.99 -19.69 -10.40
CA THR A 142 20.68 -21.10 -10.68
C THR A 142 20.77 -21.97 -9.44
N GLY A 143 19.64 -22.60 -9.07
CA GLY A 143 19.52 -23.47 -7.88
C GLY A 143 19.04 -22.78 -6.60
N SER A 144 18.67 -21.49 -6.63
CA SER A 144 18.12 -20.80 -5.46
C SER A 144 16.78 -21.43 -5.05
N SER A 145 16.73 -22.02 -3.85
CA SER A 145 15.50 -22.59 -3.29
C SER A 145 14.51 -21.48 -2.94
N ASP A 146 13.22 -21.83 -2.88
CA ASP A 146 12.18 -20.91 -2.40
C ASP A 146 12.48 -20.36 -1.00
N GLN A 147 13.23 -21.12 -0.19
CA GLN A 147 13.69 -20.68 1.14
C GLN A 147 14.71 -19.53 1.06
N ASN A 148 15.62 -19.55 0.08
CA ASN A 148 16.60 -18.47 -0.12
C ASN A 148 15.93 -17.21 -0.68
N ILE A 149 15.00 -17.37 -1.62
CA ILE A 149 14.19 -16.24 -2.12
C ILE A 149 13.39 -15.63 -0.95
N SER A 150 12.80 -16.47 -0.11
CA SER A 150 12.04 -16.05 1.06
C SER A 150 12.90 -15.25 2.04
N SER A 151 14.11 -15.73 2.38
CA SER A 151 14.98 -15.02 3.33
C SER A 151 15.41 -13.65 2.82
N ILE A 152 15.67 -13.51 1.51
CA ILE A 152 15.98 -12.21 0.89
C ILE A 152 14.76 -11.30 0.89
N ILE A 153 13.56 -11.81 0.58
CA ILE A 153 12.33 -11.02 0.63
C ILE A 153 12.14 -10.43 2.03
N MET A 154 12.36 -11.24 3.07
CA MET A 154 12.14 -10.83 4.46
C MET A 154 13.07 -9.70 4.95
N SER A 155 14.13 -9.34 4.20
CA SER A 155 14.98 -8.19 4.53
C SER A 155 14.41 -6.84 4.11
N ASP A 156 13.33 -6.82 3.33
CA ASP A 156 12.66 -5.58 2.91
C ASP A 156 11.71 -5.04 4.00
N ASP A 157 11.00 -3.95 3.68
CA ASP A 157 10.07 -3.26 4.58
C ASP A 157 8.67 -3.10 3.97
N PHE A 158 7.68 -2.98 4.84
CA PHE A 158 6.45 -2.25 4.56
C PHE A 158 6.76 -0.76 4.48
N LEU A 159 6.08 -0.06 3.57
CA LEU A 159 6.33 1.36 3.30
C LEU A 159 5.01 2.13 3.18
N GLU A 160 4.95 3.30 3.78
CA GLU A 160 3.91 4.30 3.56
C GLU A 160 4.55 5.69 3.41
N TYR A 161 3.91 6.55 2.61
CA TYR A 161 4.33 7.94 2.50
C TYR A 161 3.84 8.75 3.71
N PRO A 162 4.71 9.54 4.36
CA PRO A 162 4.29 10.44 5.42
C PRO A 162 3.22 11.43 4.94
N LYS A 163 2.28 11.78 5.83
CA LYS A 163 1.10 12.61 5.55
C LYS A 163 1.47 13.97 4.94
N TYR A 164 2.50 14.63 5.49
CA TYR A 164 2.77 16.04 5.24
C TYR A 164 3.93 16.32 4.26
N LEU A 165 4.78 15.32 4.01
CA LEU A 165 5.92 15.45 3.11
C LEU A 165 6.34 14.10 2.52
N ARG A 166 6.42 14.02 1.19
CA ARG A 166 6.89 12.83 0.47
C ARG A 166 8.32 12.93 -0.04
N VAL A 167 8.81 14.14 -0.27
CA VAL A 167 10.13 14.41 -0.84
C VAL A 167 10.84 15.45 0.02
N ASP A 168 12.00 15.08 0.54
CA ASP A 168 12.89 15.95 1.31
C ASP A 168 13.89 16.64 0.37
N GLU A 169 13.43 17.70 -0.30
CA GLU A 169 14.22 18.38 -1.34
C GLU A 169 15.58 18.91 -0.85
N PHE A 170 15.69 19.17 0.45
CA PHE A 170 16.87 19.77 1.06
C PHE A 170 17.73 18.77 1.84
N ASP A 171 17.36 17.49 1.82
CA ASP A 171 18.07 16.41 2.51
C ASP A 171 18.25 16.64 4.03
N LYS A 172 17.25 17.24 4.70
CA LYS A 172 17.30 17.64 6.11
C LYS A 172 16.59 16.68 7.08
N ILE A 173 15.84 15.72 6.57
CA ILE A 173 14.96 14.86 7.35
C ILE A 173 15.53 13.44 7.38
N ASN A 174 16.14 13.06 8.50
CA ASN A 174 16.82 11.76 8.65
C ASN A 174 16.17 10.87 9.70
N ASN A 175 15.34 11.43 10.57
CA ASN A 175 14.61 10.72 11.60
C ASN A 175 13.24 11.34 11.86
N LEU A 176 12.44 10.68 12.70
CA LEU A 176 11.08 11.13 13.04
C LEU A 176 11.05 12.53 13.67
N MET A 177 12.05 12.90 14.48
CA MET A 177 12.06 14.23 15.09
C MET A 177 12.37 15.34 14.08
N ASP A 178 13.22 15.09 13.09
CA ASP A 178 13.44 16.05 11.99
C ASP A 178 12.14 16.30 11.23
N TYR A 179 11.38 15.23 10.94
CA TYR A 179 10.09 15.33 10.28
C TYR A 179 9.05 16.08 11.13
N ILE A 180 9.01 15.83 12.44
CA ILE A 180 8.16 16.58 13.37
C ILE A 180 8.55 18.06 13.38
N ASN A 181 9.85 18.39 13.45
CA ASN A 181 10.33 19.77 13.43
C ASN A 181 9.98 20.48 12.11
N PHE A 182 10.08 19.78 10.99
CA PHE A 182 9.57 20.26 9.70
C PHE A 182 8.07 20.56 9.78
N CYS A 183 7.26 19.65 10.34
CA CYS A 183 5.82 19.86 10.46
C CYS A 183 5.46 21.02 11.40
N LYS A 184 6.20 21.20 12.51
CA LYS A 184 6.04 22.35 13.41
C LYS A 184 6.27 23.67 12.68
N THR A 185 7.26 23.69 11.81
CA THR A 185 7.66 24.91 11.08
C THR A 185 6.71 25.22 9.91
N TYR A 186 6.29 24.21 9.15
CA TYR A 186 5.66 24.43 7.83
C TYR A 186 4.24 23.87 7.68
N ARG A 187 3.72 23.16 8.69
CA ARG A 187 2.45 22.41 8.59
C ARG A 187 1.53 22.63 9.80
N SER A 188 1.76 23.69 10.57
CA SER A 188 0.95 24.07 11.74
C SER A 188 0.81 22.95 12.79
N PHE A 189 1.81 22.06 12.88
CA PHE A 189 1.81 20.99 13.86
C PHE A 189 2.28 21.52 15.22
N ASN A 190 1.44 21.44 16.25
CA ASN A 190 1.75 21.96 17.59
C ASN A 190 1.76 20.84 18.63
N CYS A 191 2.76 20.85 19.51
CA CYS A 191 2.96 19.94 20.64
C CYS A 191 3.99 20.56 21.60
N LEU A 192 3.93 20.23 22.89
CA LEU A 192 4.74 20.88 23.93
C LEU A 192 6.01 20.10 24.28
N SER A 193 5.93 18.77 24.34
CA SER A 193 7.05 17.89 24.69
C SER A 193 7.37 16.88 23.59
N ASN A 194 8.60 16.35 23.55
CA ASN A 194 8.99 15.37 22.53
C ASN A 194 8.12 14.11 22.54
N SER A 195 7.78 13.59 23.72
CA SER A 195 6.92 12.40 23.85
C SER A 195 5.50 12.66 23.33
N GLU A 196 4.93 13.81 23.68
CA GLU A 196 3.63 14.26 23.15
C GLU A 196 3.68 14.46 21.63
N CYS A 197 4.74 15.10 21.11
CA CYS A 197 4.93 15.29 19.68
C CYS A 197 4.98 13.97 18.91
N ILE A 198 5.73 12.99 19.42
CA ILE A 198 5.83 11.66 18.81
C ILE A 198 4.47 10.97 18.82
N LEU A 199 3.78 10.94 19.97
CA LEU A 199 2.46 10.32 20.08
C LEU A 199 1.45 10.96 19.12
N LYS A 200 1.40 12.30 19.09
CA LYS A 200 0.52 13.04 18.19
C LYS A 200 0.84 12.79 16.72
N MET A 201 2.12 12.76 16.35
CA MET A 201 2.53 12.45 14.98
C MET A 201 2.14 11.03 14.58
N ARG A 202 2.34 10.05 15.47
CA ARG A 202 1.91 8.66 15.23
C ARG A 202 0.41 8.56 15.01
N ASN A 203 -0.40 9.31 15.77
CA ASN A 203 -1.85 9.36 15.59
C ASN A 203 -2.25 10.01 14.25
N GLU A 204 -1.62 11.12 13.86
CA GLU A 204 -1.85 11.76 12.55
C GLU A 204 -1.52 10.83 11.39
N GLU A 205 -0.39 10.10 11.47
CA GLU A 205 0.00 9.14 10.45
C GLU A 205 -0.89 7.89 10.45
N GLN A 206 -1.35 7.42 11.62
CA GLN A 206 -2.32 6.31 11.71
C GLN A 206 -3.63 6.62 10.97
N ILE A 207 -4.10 7.87 11.03
CA ILE A 207 -5.29 8.33 10.28
C ILE A 207 -4.98 8.40 8.78
N ASN A 208 -3.75 8.76 8.40
CA ASN A 208 -3.32 8.79 7.00
C ASN A 208 -3.23 7.38 6.37
N MET A 209 -2.85 6.37 7.17
CA MET A 209 -2.64 4.99 6.74
C MET A 209 -3.89 4.26 6.24
N ARG A 210 -3.67 3.15 5.55
CA ARG A 210 -4.68 2.17 5.13
C ARG A 210 -4.75 1.11 6.21
N PHE A 211 -5.92 0.50 6.40
CA PHE A 211 -6.08 -0.40 7.54
C PHE A 211 -5.17 -1.62 7.45
N PHE A 212 -5.08 -2.25 6.28
CA PHE A 212 -4.17 -3.35 6.02
C PHE A 212 -3.16 -3.02 4.93
N TYR A 213 -1.90 -3.36 5.18
CA TYR A 213 -0.85 -3.41 4.17
C TYR A 213 -0.47 -4.86 3.92
N VAL A 214 -0.61 -5.30 2.67
CA VAL A 214 -0.27 -6.65 2.21
C VAL A 214 0.94 -6.55 1.30
N ARG A 215 1.92 -7.44 1.50
CA ARG A 215 3.14 -7.47 0.69
C ARG A 215 3.20 -8.77 -0.11
N ILE A 216 3.32 -8.63 -1.44
CA ILE A 216 3.35 -9.78 -2.36
C ILE A 216 4.52 -9.62 -3.33
N TYR A 217 5.37 -10.65 -3.40
CA TYR A 217 6.43 -10.71 -4.40
C TYR A 217 6.01 -11.63 -5.54
N ILE A 218 6.26 -11.22 -6.77
CA ILE A 218 5.89 -11.98 -7.95
C ILE A 218 7.16 -12.39 -8.69
N ASP A 219 7.34 -13.69 -8.87
CA ASP A 219 8.30 -14.25 -9.80
C ASP A 219 7.58 -14.62 -11.10
N ILE A 220 7.71 -13.74 -12.09
CA ILE A 220 7.10 -13.91 -13.41
C ILE A 220 7.67 -15.14 -14.13
N SER A 221 8.98 -15.41 -13.99
CA SER A 221 9.64 -16.50 -14.72
C SER A 221 9.17 -17.89 -14.28
N THR A 222 8.92 -18.05 -12.98
CA THR A 222 8.44 -19.31 -12.41
C THR A 222 6.93 -19.31 -12.16
N ARG A 223 6.23 -18.22 -12.50
CA ARG A 223 4.80 -18.00 -12.25
C ARG A 223 4.42 -18.23 -10.78
N LYS A 224 5.27 -17.76 -9.86
CA LYS A 224 5.03 -17.87 -8.42
C LYS A 224 4.70 -16.52 -7.81
N ALA A 225 3.81 -16.51 -6.81
CA ALA A 225 3.59 -15.38 -5.94
C ALA A 225 3.91 -15.76 -4.49
N TYR A 226 4.75 -14.95 -3.86
CA TYR A 226 5.16 -15.07 -2.46
C TYR A 226 4.37 -14.02 -1.65
N ILE A 227 3.33 -14.46 -0.97
CA ILE A 227 2.53 -13.63 -0.06
C ILE A 227 3.26 -13.62 1.28
N VAL A 228 3.88 -12.49 1.62
CA VAL A 228 4.64 -12.34 2.86
C VAL A 228 3.71 -12.43 4.06
N GLY A 229 2.60 -11.71 4.00
CA GLY A 229 1.65 -11.53 5.08
C GLY A 229 1.07 -10.12 5.04
N TYR A 230 0.57 -9.66 6.18
CA TYR A 230 0.03 -8.33 6.33
C TYR A 230 0.48 -7.66 7.63
N ILE A 231 0.35 -6.33 7.68
CA ILE A 231 0.35 -5.57 8.92
C ILE A 231 -0.90 -4.69 8.97
N ASP A 232 -1.43 -4.49 10.18
CA ASP A 232 -2.49 -3.53 10.41
C ASP A 232 -1.91 -2.16 10.78
N LYS A 233 -2.68 -1.10 10.50
CA LYS A 233 -2.24 0.28 10.74
C LYS A 233 -1.96 0.59 12.21
N ASN A 234 -2.58 -0.12 13.15
CA ASN A 234 -2.38 0.14 14.58
C ASN A 234 -0.99 -0.32 14.99
N PHE A 235 -0.57 -1.50 14.52
CA PHE A 235 0.80 -1.95 14.71
C PHE A 235 1.80 -1.08 13.94
N PHE A 236 1.50 -0.73 12.68
CA PHE A 236 2.41 0.06 11.85
C PHE A 236 2.66 1.46 12.44
N SER A 237 1.60 2.17 12.82
CA SER A 237 1.70 3.54 13.33
C SER A 237 2.53 3.65 14.62
N GLN A 238 2.56 2.60 15.43
CA GLN A 238 3.32 2.58 16.69
C GLN A 238 4.79 2.19 16.51
N ASN A 239 5.12 1.48 15.44
CA ASN A 239 6.44 0.84 15.29
C ASN A 239 7.25 1.33 14.09
N PHE A 240 6.70 2.20 13.23
CA PHE A 240 7.47 2.69 12.09
C PHE A 240 8.72 3.47 12.51
N THR A 241 9.72 3.40 11.65
CA THR A 241 10.86 4.32 11.58
C THR A 241 10.70 5.22 10.35
N LEU A 242 11.37 6.37 10.35
CA LEU A 242 11.46 7.21 9.16
C LEU A 242 12.76 6.88 8.42
N LYS A 243 12.69 6.69 7.11
CA LYS A 243 13.89 6.50 6.28
C LYS A 243 13.75 7.12 4.89
N LYS A 244 14.88 7.25 4.22
CA LYS A 244 14.98 7.55 2.78
C LYS A 244 15.27 6.27 2.02
N MET A 245 14.57 6.05 0.91
CA MET A 245 14.89 4.95 0.00
C MET A 245 15.81 5.47 -1.10
N VAL A 246 17.11 5.49 -0.81
CA VAL A 246 18.10 6.06 -1.71
C VAL A 246 18.32 5.13 -2.91
N GLN A 247 17.69 5.47 -4.02
CA GLN A 247 18.01 4.89 -5.33
C GLN A 247 18.53 6.01 -6.22
N ALA A 248 19.81 5.89 -6.60
CA ALA A 248 20.51 6.92 -7.34
C ALA A 248 19.76 7.32 -8.62
N GLY A 249 19.53 8.62 -8.81
CA GLY A 249 18.78 9.17 -9.95
C GLY A 249 17.28 8.81 -10.00
N LYS A 250 16.71 8.18 -8.96
CA LYS A 250 15.29 7.76 -8.92
C LYS A 250 14.52 8.28 -7.71
N SER A 251 14.97 7.98 -6.49
CA SER A 251 14.18 8.23 -5.27
C SER A 251 15.01 8.70 -4.08
N GLU A 252 16.21 9.26 -4.33
CA GLU A 252 17.19 9.69 -3.31
C GLU A 252 16.58 10.50 -2.17
N LYS A 253 15.59 11.34 -2.49
CA LYS A 253 14.95 12.27 -1.56
C LYS A 253 13.58 11.82 -1.07
N ALA A 254 13.09 10.66 -1.50
CA ALA A 254 11.77 10.18 -1.12
C ALA A 254 11.78 9.68 0.33
N LEU A 255 10.85 10.21 1.13
CA LEU A 255 10.65 9.85 2.53
C LEU A 255 9.61 8.75 2.68
N TYR A 256 9.89 7.80 3.55
CA TYR A 256 8.98 6.70 3.88
C TYR A 256 8.91 6.48 5.38
N LEU A 257 7.70 6.21 5.85
CA LEU A 257 7.48 5.45 7.08
C LEU A 257 7.74 3.98 6.74
N SER A 258 8.63 3.33 7.48
CA SER A 258 9.05 1.96 7.22
C SER A 258 8.92 1.05 8.42
N LEU A 259 8.57 -0.20 8.15
CA LEU A 259 8.55 -1.27 9.15
C LEU A 259 9.05 -2.57 8.52
N PRO A 260 10.01 -3.30 9.12
CA PRO A 260 10.54 -4.53 8.54
C PRO A 260 9.47 -5.58 8.28
N LEU A 261 9.58 -6.29 7.14
CA LEU A 261 8.64 -7.36 6.77
C LEU A 261 8.61 -8.52 7.77
N ASN A 262 9.65 -8.68 8.60
CA ASN A 262 9.68 -9.64 9.72
C ASN A 262 8.58 -9.41 10.76
N ASN A 263 7.94 -8.24 10.76
CA ASN A 263 6.78 -7.95 11.61
C ASN A 263 5.43 -8.36 10.98
N ALA A 264 5.44 -8.94 9.77
CA ALA A 264 4.22 -9.38 9.10
C ALA A 264 3.52 -10.47 9.90
N LYS A 265 2.20 -10.33 10.06
CA LYS A 265 1.31 -11.40 10.47
C LYS A 265 1.03 -12.31 9.28
N GLU A 266 0.87 -13.60 9.55
CA GLU A 266 0.49 -14.55 8.50
C GLU A 266 -0.88 -14.18 7.95
N LEU A 267 -1.04 -14.19 6.62
CA LEU A 267 -2.30 -13.79 6.01
C LEU A 267 -3.48 -14.69 6.39
N SER A 268 -3.22 -15.97 6.71
CA SER A 268 -4.18 -16.92 7.28
C SER A 268 -4.82 -16.44 8.60
N THR A 269 -4.17 -15.52 9.32
CA THR A 269 -4.65 -14.97 10.60
C THR A 269 -5.39 -13.64 10.43
N LEU A 270 -5.76 -13.27 9.21
CA LEU A 270 -6.55 -12.07 8.95
C LEU A 270 -7.97 -12.27 9.51
N ILE A 271 -8.12 -12.00 10.80
CA ILE A 271 -9.39 -11.97 11.52
C ILE A 271 -9.74 -10.51 11.75
N MET A 272 -10.93 -10.12 11.35
CA MET A 272 -11.46 -8.76 11.39
C MET A 272 -12.78 -8.68 12.12
#